data_AF-A0AB39U6T3-F1
#
_entry.id   AF-A0AB39U6T3-F1
#
_cell.length_a   1.000
_cell.length_b   1.000
_cell.length_c   1.000
_cell.angle_alpha   90.00
_cell.angle_beta   90.00
_cell.angle_gamma   90.00
#
_symmetry.space_group_name_H-M   'P 1'
#
loop_
_entity.id
_entity.type
_entity.pdbx_description
1 polymer ?
#
loop_
_entity_poly.entity_id
_entity_poly.type
_entity_poly.pdbx_seq_one_letter_code
_entity_poly.pdbx_strand_id
1 'polypeptide(L)'
;MTERDMTARPRKVAEYRGEEARERAAQVLMEMTGAPDVGQAQDVLLGRPRLRKGEETVQVHFKATREMATWLAEQRKRSGMRYTSEYLRMLVERDMDNHASRHQTAQPA
;
A
#
# COMPACT_ATOMS: atom_id res chain seq x y z
N MET A 1 49.94 -21.41 -4.40
CA MET A 1 49.29 -20.73 -5.53
C MET A 1 48.15 -21.61 -6.01
N THR A 2 46.91 -21.19 -5.73
CA THR A 2 45.73 -21.71 -6.44
C THR A 2 44.62 -20.68 -6.29
N GLU A 3 44.57 -19.78 -7.27
CA GLU A 3 43.51 -18.80 -7.45
C GLU A 3 42.18 -19.55 -7.54
N ARG A 4 41.26 -19.25 -6.62
CA ARG A 4 39.89 -19.74 -6.68
C ARG A 4 39.15 -18.94 -7.75
N ASP A 5 38.95 -19.62 -8.86
CA ASP A 5 38.05 -19.36 -9.98
C ASP A 5 36.87 -18.41 -9.62
N MET A 6 37.07 -17.12 -9.85
CA MET A 6 36.04 -16.09 -9.85
C MET A 6 35.35 -16.09 -11.20
N THR A 7 34.53 -17.09 -11.49
CA THR A 7 33.63 -17.06 -12.65
C THR A 7 32.21 -17.45 -12.26
N ALA A 8 31.63 -16.69 -11.32
CA ALA A 8 30.19 -16.60 -11.20
C ALA A 8 29.63 -16.03 -12.52
N ARG A 9 29.25 -16.93 -13.43
CA ARG A 9 28.61 -16.58 -14.70
C ARG A 9 27.50 -15.58 -14.43
N PRO A 10 27.47 -14.41 -15.10
CA PRO A 10 26.34 -13.51 -14.96
C PRO A 10 25.09 -14.28 -15.38
N ARG A 11 24.13 -14.45 -14.44
CA ARG A 11 22.78 -14.92 -14.76
C ARG A 11 22.31 -14.07 -15.93
N LYS A 12 21.96 -14.71 -17.05
CA LYS A 12 21.43 -14.08 -18.28
C LYS A 12 20.53 -12.90 -17.91
N VAL A 13 21.07 -11.68 -18.01
CA VAL A 13 20.26 -10.48 -18.10
C VAL A 13 19.67 -10.60 -19.49
N ALA A 14 18.42 -11.03 -19.57
CA ALA A 14 17.79 -11.21 -20.86
C ALA A 14 17.76 -9.84 -21.56
N GLU A 15 18.41 -9.76 -22.72
CA GLU A 15 18.45 -8.60 -23.62
C GLU A 15 17.06 -8.34 -24.20
N TYR A 16 16.09 -7.97 -23.36
CA TYR A 16 14.84 -7.43 -23.85
C TYR A 16 15.06 -5.94 -24.11
N ARG A 17 14.94 -5.54 -25.38
CA ARG A 17 14.98 -4.12 -25.76
C ARG A 17 13.77 -3.40 -25.16
N GLY A 18 13.92 -2.10 -24.95
CA GLY A 18 13.16 -1.30 -23.97
C GLY A 18 11.64 -1.50 -23.90
N GLU A 19 10.96 -1.81 -24.99
CA GLU A 19 9.51 -2.09 -24.99
C GLU A 19 9.17 -3.48 -24.43
N GLU A 20 9.80 -4.55 -24.92
CA GLU A 20 9.55 -5.92 -24.43
C GLU A 20 9.91 -6.09 -22.94
N ALA A 21 10.96 -5.40 -22.48
CA ALA A 21 11.34 -5.40 -21.07
C ALA A 21 10.27 -4.72 -20.21
N ARG A 22 9.67 -3.64 -20.72
CA ARG A 22 8.59 -2.92 -20.03
C ARG A 22 7.31 -3.75 -19.99
N GLU A 23 6.94 -4.39 -21.09
CA GLU A 23 5.75 -5.24 -21.14
C GLU A 23 5.85 -6.42 -20.19
N ARG A 24 7.01 -7.10 -20.13
CA ARG A 24 7.20 -8.19 -19.18
C ARG A 24 7.25 -7.71 -17.74
N ALA A 25 7.91 -6.58 -17.47
CA ALA A 25 7.91 -5.99 -16.13
C ALA A 25 6.48 -5.64 -15.69
N ALA A 26 5.69 -5.04 -16.59
CA ALA A 26 4.27 -4.76 -16.40
C ALA A 26 3.45 -6.03 -16.11
N GLN A 27 3.68 -7.09 -16.88
CA GLN A 27 2.98 -8.35 -16.71
C GLN A 27 3.30 -9.01 -15.37
N VAL A 28 4.57 -9.05 -14.97
CA VAL A 28 5.00 -9.55 -13.67
C VAL A 28 4.42 -8.71 -12.53
N LEU A 29 4.39 -7.37 -12.68
CA LEU A 29 3.79 -6.46 -11.71
C LEU A 29 2.30 -6.72 -11.52
N MET A 30 1.55 -6.90 -12.61
CA MET A 30 0.14 -7.25 -12.58
C MET A 30 -0.11 -8.61 -11.94
N GLU A 31 0.68 -9.63 -12.29
CA GLU A 31 0.56 -10.99 -11.74
C GLU A 31 0.83 -11.02 -10.23
N MET A 32 1.86 -10.32 -9.75
CA MET A 32 2.20 -10.26 -8.32
C MET A 32 1.15 -9.53 -7.47
N THR A 33 0.40 -8.60 -8.06
CA THR A 33 -0.58 -7.78 -7.35
C THR A 33 -2.04 -8.20 -7.58
N GLY A 34 -2.29 -9.07 -8.58
CA GLY A 34 -3.63 -9.44 -9.03
C GLY A 34 -4.39 -8.29 -9.70
N ALA A 35 -3.69 -7.23 -10.13
CA ALA A 35 -4.31 -6.04 -10.68
C ALA A 35 -4.61 -6.19 -12.19
N PRO A 36 -5.76 -5.66 -12.67
CA PRO A 36 -6.17 -5.74 -14.09
C PRO A 36 -5.35 -4.86 -15.03
N ASP A 37 -4.61 -3.88 -14.51
CA ASP A 37 -3.69 -3.04 -15.28
C ASP A 37 -2.45 -2.61 -14.47
N VAL A 38 -1.44 -2.12 -15.18
CA VAL A 38 -0.13 -1.73 -14.63
C VAL A 38 -0.23 -0.55 -13.67
N GLY A 39 -1.14 0.39 -13.95
CA GLY A 39 -1.35 1.55 -13.10
C GLY A 39 -1.91 1.13 -11.74
N GLN A 40 -2.90 0.24 -11.75
CA GLN A 40 -3.46 -0.33 -10.54
C GLN A 40 -2.46 -1.25 -9.81
N ALA A 41 -1.61 -2.00 -10.53
CA ALA A 41 -0.52 -2.78 -9.94
C ALA A 41 0.49 -1.88 -9.21
N GLN A 42 0.88 -0.77 -9.84
CA GLN A 42 1.79 0.22 -9.25
C GLN A 42 1.16 0.89 -8.03
N ASP A 43 -0.11 1.26 -8.12
CA ASP A 43 -0.88 1.84 -7.03
C ASP A 43 -0.96 0.88 -5.84
N VAL A 44 -1.22 -0.41 -6.06
CA VAL A 44 -1.20 -1.44 -4.99
C VAL A 44 0.19 -1.53 -4.33
N LEU A 45 1.27 -1.57 -5.11
CA LEU A 45 2.64 -1.63 -4.57
C LEU A 45 3.03 -0.39 -3.77
N LEU A 46 2.52 0.78 -4.17
CA LEU A 46 2.73 2.04 -3.47
C LEU A 46 1.77 2.25 -2.29
N GLY A 47 0.87 1.28 -2.00
CA GLY A 47 -0.12 1.39 -0.92
C GLY A 47 -1.25 2.38 -1.22
N ARG A 48 -1.55 2.59 -2.51
CA ARG A 48 -2.55 3.53 -3.05
C ARG A 48 -3.62 2.83 -3.90
N PRO A 49 -4.18 1.67 -3.53
CA PRO A 49 -5.17 1.01 -4.37
C PRO A 49 -6.33 1.96 -4.67
N ARG A 50 -6.53 2.34 -5.93
CA ARG A 50 -7.74 3.05 -6.37
C ARG A 50 -8.90 2.07 -6.21
N LEU A 51 -9.83 2.34 -5.30
CA LEU A 51 -10.89 1.38 -5.01
C LEU A 51 -11.96 1.45 -6.10
N ARG A 52 -12.19 2.60 -6.77
CA ARG A 52 -13.11 2.75 -7.93
C ARG A 52 -12.75 3.86 -8.93
N LYS A 53 -13.29 3.77 -10.15
CA LYS A 53 -13.26 4.83 -11.17
C LYS A 53 -14.06 6.04 -10.67
N GLY A 54 -13.38 7.14 -10.33
CA GLY A 54 -13.99 8.36 -9.80
C GLY A 54 -13.64 8.70 -8.34
N GLU A 55 -12.84 7.88 -7.65
CA GLU A 55 -12.31 8.26 -6.34
C GLU A 55 -11.08 9.17 -6.46
N GLU A 56 -11.16 10.35 -5.84
CA GLU A 56 -10.01 11.22 -5.63
C GLU A 56 -9.25 10.78 -4.39
N THR A 57 -7.98 10.42 -4.56
CA THR A 57 -7.08 10.18 -3.43
C THR A 57 -6.49 11.51 -2.97
N VAL A 58 -6.89 11.98 -1.79
CA VAL A 58 -6.35 13.20 -1.18
C VAL A 58 -5.25 12.85 -0.19
N GLN A 59 -4.11 13.54 -0.28
CA GLN A 59 -3.00 13.39 0.66
C GLN A 59 -3.18 14.36 1.82
N VAL A 60 -3.47 13.83 3.01
CA VAL A 60 -3.57 14.62 4.24
C VAL A 60 -2.29 14.49 5.03
N HIS A 61 -1.64 15.61 5.32
CA HIS A 61 -0.51 15.67 6.25
C HIS A 61 -1.03 16.13 7.61
N PHE A 62 -0.66 15.40 8.66
CA PHE A 62 -0.95 15.80 10.03
C PHE A 62 0.34 15.85 10.85
N LYS A 63 0.36 16.73 11.84
CA LYS A 63 1.46 16.82 12.80
C LYS A 63 1.07 16.02 14.04
N ALA A 64 1.97 15.15 14.48
CA ALA A 64 1.84 14.37 15.70
C ALA A 64 3.01 14.68 16.63
N THR A 65 2.77 14.64 17.94
CA THR A 65 3.88 14.60 18.90
C THR A 65 4.63 13.27 18.76
N ARG A 66 5.84 13.20 19.31
CA ARG A 66 6.66 11.98 19.25
C ARG A 66 5.98 10.82 19.98
N GLU A 67 5.36 11.10 21.12
CA GLU A 67 4.63 10.12 21.93
C GLU A 67 3.46 9.55 21.14
N MET A 68 2.68 10.41 20.49
CA MET A 68 1.53 10.00 19.67
C MET A 68 1.96 9.19 18.46
N ALA A 69 3.03 9.59 17.76
CA ALA A 69 3.56 8.82 16.63
C ALA A 69 4.06 7.43 17.06
N THR A 70 4.71 7.34 18.23
CA THR A 70 5.18 6.07 18.79
C THR A 70 4.00 5.16 19.12
N TRP A 71 3.00 5.71 19.81
CA TRP A 71 1.78 4.98 20.15
C TRP A 71 1.04 4.49 18.90
N LEU A 72 0.86 5.33 17.87
CA LEU A 72 0.23 4.94 16.60
C LEU A 72 0.98 3.78 15.92
N ALA A 73 2.30 3.82 15.91
CA ALA A 73 3.12 2.77 15.32
C ALA A 73 2.95 1.42 16.04
N GLU A 74 2.81 1.43 17.37
CA GLU A 74 2.52 0.24 18.18
C GLU A 74 1.11 -0.28 17.93
N GLN A 75 0.10 0.58 17.92
CA GLN A 75 -1.28 0.15 17.69
C GLN A 75 -1.47 -0.44 16.29
N ARG A 76 -0.87 0.18 15.27
CA ARG A 76 -0.84 -0.37 13.91
C ARG A 76 -0.20 -1.76 13.87
N LYS A 77 0.89 -2.00 14.61
CA LYS A 77 1.50 -3.35 14.71
C LYS A 77 0.52 -4.35 15.33
N ARG A 78 -0.18 -3.96 16.39
CA ARG A 78 -1.15 -4.83 17.08
C ARG A 78 -2.36 -5.15 16.21
N SER A 79 -2.79 -4.22 15.35
CA SER A 79 -3.89 -4.45 14.41
C SER A 79 -3.49 -5.28 13.18
N GLY A 80 -2.20 -5.60 13.01
CA GLY A 80 -1.70 -6.35 11.85
C GLY A 80 -1.67 -5.54 10.55
N MET A 81 -1.90 -4.23 10.60
CA MET A 81 -1.96 -3.39 9.40
C MET A 81 -0.58 -3.01 8.89
N ARG A 82 -0.45 -2.95 7.56
CA ARG A 82 0.83 -2.69 6.91
C ARG A 82 1.19 -1.22 7.02
N TYR A 83 0.24 -0.31 6.82
CA TYR A 83 0.51 1.13 6.80
C TYR A 83 -0.22 1.90 7.90
N THR A 84 0.41 2.97 8.41
CA THR A 84 -0.22 3.84 9.42
C THR A 84 -1.44 4.56 8.86
N SER A 85 -1.45 4.89 7.57
CA SER A 85 -2.60 5.51 6.88
C SER A 85 -3.83 4.61 6.88
N GLU A 86 -3.65 3.30 6.68
CA GLU A 86 -4.75 2.32 6.76
C GLU A 86 -5.32 2.27 8.17
N TYR A 87 -4.45 2.24 9.17
CA TYR A 87 -4.85 2.24 10.57
C TYR A 87 -5.63 3.51 10.96
N LEU A 88 -5.18 4.68 10.51
CA LEU A 88 -5.88 5.93 10.75
C LEU A 88 -7.23 5.99 10.02
N ARG A 89 -7.31 5.50 8.78
CA ARG A 89 -8.58 5.43 8.04
C ARG A 89 -9.61 4.56 8.78
N MET A 90 -9.20 3.37 9.24
CA MET A 90 -10.05 2.49 10.04
C MET A 90 -10.55 3.19 11.32
N LEU A 91 -9.69 3.96 12.01
CA LEU A 91 -10.12 4.72 13.19
C LEU A 91 -11.17 5.78 12.85
N VAL A 92 -10.99 6.50 11.74
CA VAL A 92 -11.95 7.51 11.26
C VAL A 92 -13.28 6.86 10.89
N GLU A 93 -13.26 5.76 10.13
CA GLU A 93 -14.47 5.02 9.76
C GLU A 93 -15.24 4.54 11.00
N ARG A 94 -14.53 3.95 11.98
CA ARG A 94 -15.12 3.50 13.23
C ARG A 94 -15.71 4.65 14.04
N ASP A 95 -15.06 5.80 14.05
CA ASP A 95 -15.57 7.00 14.73
C ASP A 95 -16.84 7.52 14.05
N MET A 96 -16.85 7.58 12.71
CA MET A 96 -18.03 7.95 11.93
C MET A 96 -19.22 7.02 12.20
N ASP A 97 -18.99 5.71 12.22
CA ASP A 97 -20.04 4.72 12.53
C ASP A 97 -20.60 4.89 13.94
N ASN A 98 -19.73 5.16 14.92
CA ASN A 98 -20.14 5.42 16.30
C ASN A 98 -20.99 6.70 16.41
N HIS A 99 -20.63 7.76 15.67
CA HIS A 99 -21.38 9.01 15.64
C HIS A 99 -22.72 8.88 14.93
N ALA A 100 -22.78 8.17 13.80
CA ALA A 100 -24.02 7.89 13.09
C ALA A 100 -25.02 7.10 13.97
N SER A 101 -24.52 6.11 14.72
CA SER A 101 -25.32 5.28 15.63
C SER A 101 -25.88 6.07 16.82
N ARG A 102 -25.14 7.08 17.32
CA ARG A 102 -25.59 7.96 18.41
C ARG A 102 -26.69 8.93 18.00
N HIS A 103 -26.73 9.35 16.73
CA HIS A 103 -27.80 10.24 16.25
C HIS A 103 -29.12 9.52 15.99
N GLN A 104 -29.12 8.21 15.72
CA GLN A 104 -30.35 7.43 15.53
C GLN A 104 -31.07 7.08 16.85
N THR A 105 -30.33 6.95 17.94
CA THR A 105 -30.88 6.64 19.27
C THR A 105 -31.39 7.86 20.03
N ALA A 106 -31.16 9.07 19.50
CA ALA A 106 -31.54 10.34 20.11
C ALA A 106 -32.80 11.00 19.51
N GLN A 107 -33.52 10.33 18.60
CA GLN A 107 -34.83 10.80 18.15
C GLN A 107 -35.91 10.47 19.21
N PRO A 108 -36.56 11.47 19.83
CA PRO A 108 -37.70 11.20 20.69
C PRO A 108 -38.91 10.78 19.85
N ALA A 109 -39.66 9.82 20.38
CA ALA A 109 -40.99 9.43 19.90
C ALA A 109 -42.02 10.56 20.10
#